data_AF-A0A965T8I2-F1
#
_entry.id   AF-A0A965T8I2-F1
#
_cell.length_a   1.000
_cell.length_b   1.000
_cell.length_c   1.000
_cell.angle_alpha   90.00
_cell.angle_beta   90.00
_cell.angle_gamma   90.00
#
_symmetry.space_group_name_H-M   'P 1'
#
loop_
_entity.id
_entity.type
_entity.pdbx_description
1 polymer ?
#
loop_
_entity_poly.entity_id
_entity_poly.type
_entity_poly.pdbx_seq_one_letter_code
_entity_poly.pdbx_strand_id
1 'polypeptide(L)'
;MDNMSFRVLDIVMNMAAEGEFTVIDKNDILTQLGEYIEVEELDGIMENLELHDMIASKYTDENVYCIAPRPKGRLAFEKNKLLIRQKQVKNEAMSSEVKMQDSTIADLETINNQSYSVPSEAINYKKMAIICGISAFFGGFIAAVIVFVLERIF
;
A
#
# COMPACT_ATOMS: atom_id res chain seq x y z
N MET A 1 1.15 -9.22 5.12
CA MET A 1 2.50 -9.15 4.53
C MET A 1 3.18 -7.99 5.19
N ASP A 2 4.25 -8.30 5.92
CA ASP A 2 4.71 -7.43 7.00
C ASP A 2 5.73 -6.43 6.48
N ASN A 3 5.93 -5.33 7.21
CA ASN A 3 6.85 -4.27 6.79
C ASN A 3 8.27 -4.82 6.61
N MET A 4 8.67 -5.77 7.46
CA MET A 4 9.96 -6.44 7.36
C MET A 4 10.10 -7.26 6.07
N SER A 5 9.08 -8.02 5.68
CA SER A 5 9.09 -8.81 4.43
C SER A 5 9.27 -7.91 3.21
N PHE A 6 8.69 -6.71 3.21
CA PHE A 6 8.90 -5.76 2.12
C PHE A 6 10.32 -5.20 2.07
N ARG A 7 10.99 -5.03 3.21
CA ARG A 7 12.38 -4.58 3.25
C ARG A 7 13.36 -5.66 2.80
N VAL A 8 13.15 -6.89 3.26
CA VAL A 8 13.93 -8.04 2.76
C VAL A 8 13.72 -8.20 1.25
N LEU A 9 12.49 -8.06 0.77
CA LEU A 9 12.20 -8.07 -0.66
C LEU A 9 12.94 -6.96 -1.42
N ASP A 10 12.99 -5.74 -0.90
CA ASP A 10 13.75 -4.62 -1.51
C ASP A 10 15.23 -4.97 -1.66
N ILE A 11 15.84 -5.48 -0.58
CA ILE A 11 17.25 -5.93 -0.59
C ILE A 11 17.48 -7.00 -1.66
N VAL A 12 16.66 -8.06 -1.65
CA VAL A 12 16.75 -9.15 -2.63
C VAL A 12 16.58 -8.63 -4.07
N MET A 13 15.66 -7.70 -4.29
CA MET A 13 15.39 -7.09 -5.60
C MET A 13 16.54 -6.23 -6.11
N ASN A 14 17.36 -5.67 -5.23
CA ASN A 14 18.55 -4.90 -5.57
C ASN A 14 19.79 -5.79 -5.77
N MET A 15 19.82 -6.97 -5.15
CA MET A 15 20.93 -7.93 -5.26
C MET A 15 20.79 -8.89 -6.44
N ALA A 16 19.56 -9.20 -6.86
CA ALA A 16 19.27 -10.17 -7.92
C ALA A 16 18.46 -9.59 -9.08
N ALA A 17 18.81 -9.99 -10.30
CA ALA A 17 18.05 -9.70 -11.50
C ALA A 17 16.78 -10.57 -11.57
N GLU A 18 15.71 -10.04 -12.17
CA GLU A 18 14.46 -10.80 -12.30
C GLU A 18 14.64 -12.05 -13.16
N GLY A 19 14.13 -13.18 -12.66
CA GLY A 19 14.18 -14.48 -13.37
C GLY A 19 15.54 -15.17 -13.36
N GLU A 20 16.60 -14.53 -12.85
CA GLU A 20 17.93 -15.12 -12.76
C GLU A 20 18.24 -15.57 -11.33
N PHE A 21 18.67 -16.82 -11.18
CA PHE A 21 19.08 -17.36 -9.88
C PHE A 21 20.43 -16.78 -9.47
N THR A 22 20.41 -16.01 -8.40
CA THR A 22 21.60 -15.39 -7.81
C THR A 22 21.84 -16.01 -6.44
N VAL A 23 23.13 -16.23 -6.10
CA VAL A 23 23.53 -16.69 -4.77
C VAL A 23 23.78 -15.45 -3.91
N ILE A 24 23.13 -15.39 -2.75
CA ILE A 24 23.19 -14.26 -1.83
C ILE A 24 23.54 -14.79 -0.44
N ASP A 25 24.54 -14.20 0.20
CA ASP A 25 24.92 -14.52 1.58
C ASP A 25 23.86 -13.99 2.57
N LYS A 26 23.47 -14.81 3.56
CA LYS A 26 22.51 -14.41 4.59
C LYS A 26 22.99 -13.16 5.35
N ASN A 27 24.29 -13.09 5.61
CA ASN A 27 24.92 -11.97 6.30
C ASN A 27 24.84 -10.65 5.53
N ASP A 28 24.87 -10.69 4.19
CA ASP A 28 24.75 -9.47 3.38
C ASP A 28 23.35 -8.88 3.50
N ILE A 29 22.33 -9.73 3.52
CA ILE A 29 20.94 -9.31 3.70
C ILE A 29 20.78 -8.68 5.09
N LEU A 30 21.27 -9.35 6.14
CA LEU A 30 21.22 -8.84 7.51
C LEU A 30 21.95 -7.50 7.66
N THR A 31 23.12 -7.37 7.03
CA THR A 31 23.93 -6.14 7.07
C THR A 31 23.22 -4.98 6.37
N GLN A 32 22.63 -5.22 5.20
CA GLN A 32 21.89 -4.19 4.46
C GLN A 32 20.58 -3.79 5.16
N LEU A 33 19.98 -4.71 5.91
CA LEU A 33 18.76 -4.44 6.64
C LEU A 33 19.01 -3.48 7.82
N GLY A 34 20.20 -3.52 8.42
CA GLY A 34 20.63 -2.63 9.50
C GLY A 34 19.93 -2.88 10.84
N GLU A 35 19.25 -4.02 10.97
CA GLU A 35 18.51 -4.44 12.16
C GLU A 35 19.00 -5.80 12.63
N TYR A 36 18.98 -6.00 13.95
CA TYR A 36 19.32 -7.29 14.55
C TYR A 36 18.14 -8.23 14.40
N ILE A 37 18.20 -9.09 13.39
CA ILE A 37 17.25 -10.17 13.14
C ILE A 37 18.01 -11.49 13.23
N GLU A 38 17.38 -12.49 13.84
CA GLU A 38 17.93 -13.84 13.89
C GLU A 38 17.81 -14.53 12.53
N VAL A 39 18.76 -15.41 12.19
CA VAL A 39 18.77 -16.11 10.89
C VAL A 39 17.47 -16.89 10.66
N GLU A 40 16.89 -17.44 11.73
CA GLU A 40 15.63 -18.18 11.72
C GLU A 40 14.43 -17.31 11.33
N GLU A 41 14.41 -16.05 11.79
CA GLU A 41 13.37 -15.10 11.39
C GLU A 41 13.55 -14.68 9.93
N LEU A 42 14.78 -14.52 9.46
CA LEU A 42 15.07 -14.27 8.04
C LEU A 42 14.62 -15.43 7.16
N ASP A 43 14.86 -16.68 7.57
CA ASP A 43 14.39 -17.89 6.89
C ASP A 43 12.86 -17.88 6.79
N GLY A 44 12.14 -17.58 7.89
CA GLY A 44 10.69 -17.47 7.89
C GLY A 44 10.16 -16.36 6.96
N ILE A 45 10.87 -15.24 6.85
CA ILE A 45 10.52 -14.18 5.89
C ILE A 45 10.72 -14.65 4.45
N MET A 46 11.84 -15.32 4.15
CA MET A 46 12.12 -15.85 2.81
C MET A 46 11.08 -16.87 2.37
N GLU A 47 10.71 -17.79 3.26
CA GLU A 47 9.62 -18.75 3.01
C GLU A 47 8.30 -18.04 2.74
N ASN A 48 7.99 -16.98 3.48
CA ASN A 48 6.77 -16.21 3.27
C ASN A 48 6.77 -15.48 1.91
N LEU A 49 7.93 -14.95 1.48
CA LEU A 49 8.10 -14.32 0.17
C LEU A 49 7.94 -15.34 -0.97
N GLU A 50 8.45 -16.56 -0.78
CA GLU A 50 8.29 -17.66 -1.73
C GLU A 50 6.85 -18.15 -1.80
N LEU A 51 6.19 -18.31 -0.65
CA LEU A 51 4.78 -18.72 -0.57
C LEU A 51 3.84 -17.74 -1.30
N HIS A 52 4.18 -16.44 -1.29
CA HIS A 52 3.43 -15.41 -2.02
C HIS A 52 3.86 -15.25 -3.49
N ASP A 53 4.74 -16.12 -4.01
CA ASP A 53 5.27 -16.12 -5.38
C ASP A 53 6.00 -14.81 -5.73
N MET A 54 6.70 -14.22 -4.75
CA MET A 54 7.49 -13.00 -4.95
C MET A 54 8.94 -13.30 -5.30
N ILE A 55 9.44 -14.42 -4.78
CA ILE A 55 10.77 -14.98 -5.07
C ILE A 55 10.61 -16.47 -5.34
N ALA A 56 11.60 -17.08 -5.96
CA ALA A 56 11.75 -18.52 -6.05
C ALA A 56 13.09 -18.92 -5.47
N SER A 57 13.11 -19.94 -4.61
CA SER A 57 14.35 -20.54 -4.13
C SER A 57 14.69 -21.78 -4.96
N LYS A 58 15.99 -21.99 -5.23
CA LYS A 58 16.49 -23.21 -5.85
C LYS A 58 17.09 -24.14 -4.80
N TYR A 59 17.85 -23.55 -3.89
CA TYR A 59 18.38 -24.20 -2.70
C TYR A 59 18.69 -23.15 -1.65
N THR A 60 18.68 -23.59 -0.41
CA THR A 60 19.07 -22.82 0.76
C THR A 60 20.09 -23.65 1.53
N ASP A 61 21.19 -23.01 1.91
CA ASP A 61 22.22 -23.60 2.74
C ASP A 61 22.35 -22.81 4.05
N GLU A 62 23.28 -23.21 4.92
CA GLU A 62 23.48 -22.57 6.23
C GLU A 62 23.77 -21.07 6.11
N ASN A 63 24.58 -20.67 5.12
CA ASN A 63 25.05 -19.29 4.96
C ASN A 63 24.56 -18.58 3.69
N VAL A 64 23.90 -19.28 2.76
CA VAL A 64 23.52 -18.73 1.45
C VAL A 64 22.10 -19.07 1.02
N TYR A 65 21.49 -18.15 0.28
CA TYR A 65 20.27 -18.37 -0.49
C TYR A 65 20.57 -18.36 -1.99
N CYS A 66 20.11 -19.35 -2.73
CA CYS A 66 20.06 -19.29 -4.19
C CYS A 66 18.63 -18.97 -4.63
N ILE A 67 18.39 -17.70 -4.96
CA ILE A 67 17.04 -17.19 -5.21
C ILE A 67 16.95 -16.39 -6.51
N ALA A 68 15.76 -16.40 -7.10
CA ALA A 68 15.39 -15.62 -8.27
C ALA A 68 14.13 -14.77 -7.96
N PRO A 69 14.21 -13.44 -8.06
CA PRO A 69 13.04 -12.58 -8.02
C PRO A 69 12.01 -12.93 -9.10
N ARG A 70 10.73 -13.00 -8.72
CA ARG A 70 9.62 -13.23 -9.64
C ARG A 70 9.02 -11.90 -10.13
N PRO A 71 8.34 -11.88 -11.30
CA PRO A 71 7.66 -10.69 -11.80
C PRO A 71 6.68 -10.07 -10.79
N LYS A 72 5.96 -10.91 -10.03
CA LYS A 72 5.03 -10.46 -9.00
C LYS A 72 5.73 -9.72 -7.85
N GLY A 73 6.91 -10.18 -7.44
CA GLY A 73 7.74 -9.50 -6.45
C GLY A 73 8.24 -8.15 -6.96
N ARG A 74 8.66 -8.07 -8.23
CA ARG A 74 9.11 -6.82 -8.85
C ARG A 74 7.99 -5.78 -8.91
N LEU A 75 6.78 -6.19 -9.31
CA LEU A 75 5.60 -5.34 -9.30
C LEU A 75 5.25 -4.83 -7.89
N ALA A 76 5.35 -5.70 -6.88
CA ALA A 76 5.11 -5.33 -5.49
C ALA A 76 6.14 -4.29 -5.01
N PHE A 77 7.41 -4.49 -5.37
CA PHE A 77 8.51 -3.56 -5.09
C PHE A 77 8.26 -2.17 -5.71
N GLU A 78 7.97 -2.12 -7.01
CA GLU A 78 7.70 -0.85 -7.71
C GLU A 78 6.49 -0.11 -7.15
N LYS A 79 5.40 -0.85 -6.87
CA LYS A 79 4.19 -0.28 -6.26
C LYS A 79 4.51 0.33 -4.90
N ASN A 80 5.29 -0.35 -4.06
CA ASN A 80 5.65 0.17 -2.74
C ASN A 80 6.52 1.43 -2.85
N LYS A 81 7.49 1.44 -3.76
CA LYS A 81 8.33 2.62 -4.05
C LYS A 81 7.50 3.84 -4.49
N LEU A 82 6.46 3.63 -5.30
CA LEU A 82 5.54 4.69 -5.70
C LEU A 82 4.68 5.20 -4.54
N LEU A 83 4.19 4.30 -3.67
CA LEU A 83 3.42 4.68 -2.49
C LEU A 83 4.25 5.54 -1.51
N ILE A 84 5.52 5.20 -1.30
CA ILE A 84 6.42 5.97 -0.44
C ILE A 84 6.63 7.37 -1.02
N ARG A 85 6.90 7.48 -2.33
CA ARG A 85 7.04 8.78 -3.01
C ARG A 85 5.76 9.62 -2.93
N GLN A 86 4.60 9.01 -3.13
CA GLN A 86 3.32 9.71 -3.02
C GLN A 86 3.05 10.22 -1.60
N LYS A 87 3.42 9.44 -0.57
CA LYS A 87 3.32 9.88 0.83
C LYS A 87 4.25 11.08 1.11
N GLN A 88 5.47 11.07 0.59
CA GLN A 88 6.42 12.18 0.74
C GLN A 88 5.89 13.46 0.10
N VAL A 89 5.45 13.40 -1.17
CA VAL A 89 4.88 14.55 -1.88
C VAL A 89 3.62 15.09 -1.19
N LYS A 90 2.77 14.19 -0.64
CA LYS A 90 1.59 14.61 0.12
C LYS A 90 1.94 15.32 1.43
N ASN A 91 2.96 14.85 2.14
CA ASN A 91 3.44 15.48 3.38
C ASN A 91 4.11 16.83 3.11
N GLU A 92 4.83 16.97 2.00
CA GLU A 92 5.44 18.23 1.56
C GLU A 92 4.37 19.25 1.09
N ALA A 93 3.32 18.80 0.41
CA ALA A 93 2.17 19.64 0.06
C ALA A 93 1.41 20.13 1.31
N MET A 94 1.19 19.25 2.29
CA MET A 94 0.60 19.63 3.60
C MET A 94 1.51 20.57 4.40
N SER A 95 2.83 20.40 4.32
CA SER A 95 3.79 21.31 4.98
C SER A 95 3.85 22.70 4.33
N SER A 96 3.32 22.85 3.11
CA SER A 96 3.27 24.12 2.39
C SER A 96 2.02 24.95 2.70
N GLU A 97 0.92 24.31 3.11
CA GLU A 97 -0.34 24.99 3.49
C GLU A 97 -0.32 25.53 4.94
N VAL A 98 0.49 24.97 5.84
CA VAL A 98 0.58 25.43 7.25
C VAL A 98 1.30 26.78 7.40
N LYS A 99 2.12 27.21 6.42
CA LYS A 99 2.86 28.48 6.52
C LYS A 99 2.08 29.74 6.10
N MET A 100 0.80 29.63 5.71
CA MET A 100 -0.03 30.79 5.34
C MET A 100 -1.19 31.10 6.31
N GLN A 101 -1.36 30.34 7.41
CA GLN A 101 -2.48 30.53 8.34
C GLN A 101 -2.10 31.13 9.71
N ASP A 102 -0.87 31.59 9.90
CA ASP A 102 -0.42 32.20 11.18
C ASP A 102 -0.56 33.73 11.25
N SER A 103 -1.10 34.39 10.22
CA SER A 103 -1.23 35.87 10.20
C SER A 103 -2.65 36.42 10.40
N THR A 104 -3.64 35.59 10.70
CA THR A 104 -5.03 36.05 10.97
C THR A 104 -5.52 35.55 12.32
N ILE A 105 -4.77 35.84 13.39
CA ILE A 105 -5.27 35.75 14.77
C ILE A 105 -5.14 37.14 15.40
N ALA A 106 -6.04 38.04 14.99
CA ALA A 106 -6.39 39.23 15.74
C ALA A 106 -7.70 39.74 15.14
N ASP A 107 -8.80 39.10 15.49
CA ASP A 107 -9.98 39.82 15.98
C ASP A 107 -11.19 38.88 16.05
N LEU A 108 -11.94 39.05 17.14
CA LEU A 108 -13.29 38.55 17.40
C LEU A 108 -13.42 37.11 17.92
N GLU A 109 -13.03 36.99 19.19
CA GLU A 109 -13.89 36.32 20.18
C GLU A 109 -15.33 36.84 20.07
N THR A 110 -16.31 35.99 19.78
CA THR A 110 -17.63 36.00 20.46
C THR A 110 -18.53 34.84 19.99
N ILE A 111 -18.82 33.95 20.95
CA ILE A 111 -20.15 33.35 21.20
C ILE A 111 -20.63 32.18 20.30
N ASN A 112 -21.02 31.12 21.01
CA ASN A 112 -22.07 30.14 20.71
C ASN A 112 -21.70 28.82 20.01
N ASN A 113 -21.59 27.79 20.85
CA ASN A 113 -22.33 26.52 20.79
C ASN A 113 -22.28 25.71 19.49
N GLN A 114 -21.43 24.68 19.54
CA GLN A 114 -21.72 23.32 19.07
C GLN A 114 -22.25 23.20 17.63
N SER A 115 -21.36 23.46 16.69
CA SER A 115 -21.51 23.03 15.30
C SER A 115 -20.51 21.91 15.02
N TYR A 116 -21.01 20.79 14.52
CA TYR A 116 -20.19 19.72 13.93
C TYR A 116 -19.24 20.35 12.91
N SER A 117 -17.94 20.32 13.16
CA SER A 117 -16.92 20.73 12.21
C SER A 117 -16.87 19.68 11.11
N VAL A 118 -17.60 19.93 10.02
CA VAL A 118 -17.32 19.31 8.74
C VAL A 118 -15.97 19.88 8.29
N PRO A 119 -14.89 19.08 8.22
CA PRO A 119 -13.67 19.55 7.58
C PRO A 119 -14.03 19.78 6.11
N SER A 120 -13.84 21.02 5.64
CA SER A 120 -13.87 21.33 4.21
C SER A 120 -12.64 20.73 3.54
N GLU A 121 -12.59 19.40 3.47
CA GLU A 121 -11.72 18.70 2.54
C GLU A 121 -12.22 19.06 1.14
N ALA A 122 -11.34 19.59 0.30
CA ALA A 122 -11.64 19.82 -1.11
C ALA A 122 -12.31 18.57 -1.69
N ILE A 123 -13.58 18.70 -2.09
CA ILE A 123 -14.43 17.58 -2.50
C ILE A 123 -13.74 16.88 -3.67
N ASN A 124 -13.26 15.66 -3.45
CA ASN A 124 -12.60 14.89 -4.48
C ASN A 124 -13.67 14.28 -5.40
N TYR A 125 -14.13 15.07 -6.37
CA TYR A 125 -15.23 14.73 -7.29
C TYR A 125 -15.05 13.38 -7.99
N LYS A 126 -13.81 12.93 -8.20
CA LYS A 126 -13.48 11.65 -8.82
C LYS A 126 -13.91 10.45 -7.96
N LYS A 127 -13.80 10.54 -6.62
CA LYS A 127 -14.25 9.49 -5.70
C LYS A 127 -15.78 9.49 -5.57
N MET A 128 -16.39 10.68 -5.55
CA MET A 128 -17.86 10.81 -5.49
C MET A 128 -18.54 10.29 -6.76
N ALA A 129 -17.94 10.49 -7.94
CA ALA A 129 -18.48 9.98 -9.20
C ALA A 129 -18.55 8.44 -9.24
N ILE A 130 -17.55 7.75 -8.68
CA ILE A 130 -17.52 6.29 -8.63
C ILE A 130 -18.60 5.75 -7.69
N ILE A 131 -18.77 6.37 -6.52
CA ILE A 131 -19.80 5.98 -5.54
C ILE A 131 -21.21 6.20 -6.12
N CYS A 132 -21.43 7.34 -6.80
CA CYS A 132 -22.70 7.62 -7.48
C CYS A 132 -22.98 6.59 -8.60
N GLY A 133 -21.97 6.24 -9.40
CA GLY A 133 -22.09 5.23 -10.46
C GLY A 133 -22.49 3.85 -9.95
N ILE A 134 -21.89 3.38 -8.85
CA ILE A 134 -22.23 2.07 -8.25
C ILE A 134 -23.65 2.10 -7.66
N SER A 135 -24.05 3.21 -7.04
CA SER A 135 -25.39 3.34 -6.43
C SER A 135 -26.53 3.35 -7.47
N ALA A 136 -26.33 3.99 -8.62
CA ALA A 136 -27.30 4.01 -9.71
C ALA A 136 -27.51 2.61 -10.32
N PHE A 137 -26.46 1.77 -10.35
CA PHE A 137 -26.54 0.44 -10.93
C PHE A 137 -27.36 -0.53 -10.06
N PHE A 138 -27.19 -0.49 -8.73
CA PHE A 138 -27.98 -1.33 -7.82
C PHE A 138 -29.44 -0.91 -7.73
N GLY A 139 -29.75 0.39 -7.77
CA GLY A 139 -31.13 0.89 -7.77
C GLY A 139 -31.92 0.44 -9.00
N GLY A 140 -31.32 0.54 -10.19
CA GLY A 140 -31.94 0.08 -11.44
C GLY A 140 -32.13 -1.43 -11.49
N PHE A 141 -31.17 -2.21 -10.98
CA PHE A 141 -31.27 -3.66 -10.94
C PHE A 141 -32.38 -4.16 -10.02
N ILE A 142 -32.52 -3.57 -8.82
CA ILE A 142 -33.59 -3.96 -7.88
C ILE A 142 -34.97 -3.60 -8.44
N ALA A 143 -35.14 -2.44 -9.08
CA ALA A 143 -36.39 -2.06 -9.71
C ALA A 143 -36.78 -3.04 -10.84
N ALA A 144 -35.81 -3.43 -11.68
CA ALA A 144 -36.05 -4.40 -12.75
C ALA A 144 -36.41 -5.79 -12.21
N VAL A 145 -35.77 -6.25 -11.13
CA VAL A 145 -36.08 -7.52 -10.48
C VAL A 145 -37.49 -7.50 -9.88
N ILE A 146 -37.89 -6.40 -9.23
CA ILE A 146 -39.24 -6.28 -8.66
C ILE A 146 -40.31 -6.31 -9.76
N VAL A 147 -40.12 -5.57 -10.86
CA VAL A 147 -41.05 -5.59 -12.00
C VAL A 147 -41.12 -6.98 -12.62
N PHE A 148 -39.98 -7.64 -12.82
CA PHE A 148 -39.92 -9.00 -13.37
C PHE A 148 -40.64 -10.02 -12.47
N VAL A 149 -40.50 -9.90 -11.15
CA VAL A 149 -41.19 -10.78 -10.20
C VAL A 149 -42.69 -10.51 -10.17
N LEU A 150 -43.13 -9.24 -10.24
CA LEU A 150 -44.54 -8.88 -10.31
C LEU A 150 -45.21 -9.38 -11.60
N GLU A 151 -44.53 -9.27 -12.75
CA GLU A 151 -45.02 -9.76 -14.05
C GLU A 151 -45.08 -11.30 -14.11
N ARG A 152 -44.33 -12.01 -13.26
CA ARG A 152 -44.34 -13.48 -13.19
C ARG A 152 -45.37 -14.05 -12.21
N ILE A 153 -45.92 -13.21 -11.32
CA ILE A 153 -46.88 -13.59 -10.27
C ILE A 153 -48.33 -13.31 -10.70
N PHE A 154 -48.55 -12.31 -11.56
CA PHE A 154 -49.85 -12.02 -12.19
C PHE A 154 -49.95 -12.62 -13.58
#